data_AF-A0A1G7RVD1-F1
#
_entry.id   AF-A0A1G7RVD1-F1
#
_cell.length_a   1.000
_cell.length_b   1.000
_cell.length_c   1.000
_cell.angle_alpha   90.00
_cell.angle_beta   90.00
_cell.angle_gamma   90.00
#
_symmetry.space_group_name_H-M   'P 1'
#
loop_
_entity.id
_entity.type
_entity.pdbx_description
1 polymer ?
#
loop_
_entity_poly.entity_id
_entity_poly.type
_entity_poly.pdbx_seq_one_letter_code
_entity_poly.pdbx_strand_id
1 'polypeptide(L)' 'MKKYQETIYKIILIFSVLINIFLIVLLFFVLRDSLSGHGEWFLDGRSFWYFIGVILAYSLANSIFIVRFLKIKSIKE' A
#
# COMPACT_ATOMS: atom_id res chain seq x y z
N MET A 1 -2.01 29.56 6.80
CA MET A 1 -1.59 28.25 7.37
C MET A 1 -2.50 27.07 6.95
N LYS A 2 -3.84 27.18 6.95
CA LYS A 2 -4.74 26.08 6.54
C LYS A 2 -4.55 25.55 5.10
N LYS A 3 -4.38 26.42 4.11
CA LYS A 3 -4.20 26.03 2.68
C LYS A 3 -2.94 25.19 2.43
N TYR A 4 -1.82 25.51 3.07
CA TYR A 4 -0.58 24.74 2.92
C TYR A 4 -0.71 23.35 3.53
N GLN A 5 -1.37 23.24 4.68
CA GLN A 5 -1.66 21.94 5.28
C GLN A 5 -2.55 21.10 4.36
N GLU A 6 -3.62 21.67 3.80
CA GLU A 6 -4.49 20.96 2.84
C GLU A 6 -3.73 20.46 1.60
N THR A 7 -2.83 21.27 1.03
CA THR A 7 -2.02 20.87 -0.11
C THR A 7 -1.07 19.72 0.24
N ILE A 8 -0.39 19.81 1.38
CA ILE A 8 0.50 18.74 1.87
C ILE A 8 -0.30 17.46 2.12
N TYR A 9 -1.48 17.56 2.73
CA TYR A 9 -2.35 16.40 2.97
C TYR A 9 -2.83 15.75 1.67
N LYS A 10 -3.21 16.53 0.65
CA LYS A 10 -3.58 15.99 -0.67
C LYS A 10 -2.41 15.27 -1.33
N ILE A 11 -1.20 15.83 -1.25
CA ILE A 11 0.00 15.20 -1.78
C ILE A 11 0.26 13.87 -1.08
N ILE A 12 0.22 13.84 0.27
CA ILE A 12 0.39 12.60 1.05
C ILE A 12 -0.66 11.55 0.65
N LEU A 13 -1.92 11.95 0.45
CA LEU A 13 -2.98 11.06 0.02
C LEU A 13 -2.71 10.46 -1.37
N ILE A 14 -2.25 11.28 -2.33
CA ILE A 14 -1.91 10.83 -3.68
C ILE A 14 -0.74 9.84 -3.63
N PHE A 15 0.32 10.15 -2.87
CA PHE A 15 1.45 9.24 -2.69
C PHE A 15 1.03 7.94 -2.00
N SER A 16 0.14 8.00 -1.02
CA SER A 16 -0.43 6.84 -0.33
C SER A 16 -1.15 5.91 -1.32
N VAL A 17 -1.97 6.44 -2.22
CA VAL A 17 -2.63 5.65 -3.28
C VAL A 17 -1.61 5.06 -4.25
N LEU A 18 -0.64 5.87 -4.69
CA LEU A 18 0.39 5.45 -5.65
C LEU A 18 1.27 4.32 -5.10
N ILE A 19 1.69 4.40 -3.84
CA ILE A 19 2.44 3.34 -3.16
C ILE A 19 1.59 2.08 -3.05
N ASN A 20 0.29 2.20 -2.74
CA ASN A 20 -0.59 1.03 -2.66
C ASN A 20 -0.71 0.31 -4.01
N ILE A 21 -0.87 1.05 -5.11
CA ILE A 21 -0.89 0.49 -6.48
C ILE A 21 0.44 -0.19 -6.77
N PHE A 22 1.56 0.46 -6.46
CA PHE A 22 2.90 -0.12 -6.64
C PHE A 22 3.07 -1.44 -5.88
N LEU A 23 2.65 -1.49 -4.61
CA LEU A 23 2.71 -2.71 -3.79
C LEU A 23 1.83 -3.84 -4.33
N ILE A 24 0.64 -3.53 -4.84
CA ILE A 24 -0.25 -4.52 -5.48
C ILE A 24 0.40 -5.09 -6.75
N VAL A 25 0.99 -4.23 -7.58
CA VAL A 25 1.71 -4.67 -8.78
C VAL A 25 2.89 -5.55 -8.41
N LEU A 26 3.68 -5.16 -7.40
CA LEU A 26 4.83 -5.94 -6.95
C LEU A 26 4.39 -7.29 -6.36
N LEU A 27 3.32 -7.30 -5.57
CA LEU A 27 2.70 -8.53 -5.07
C LEU A 27 2.24 -9.44 -6.22
N PHE A 28 1.63 -8.88 -7.26
CA PHE A 28 1.18 -9.64 -8.44
C PHE A 28 2.36 -10.27 -9.18
N PHE A 29 3.46 -9.54 -9.40
CA PHE A 29 4.66 -10.09 -10.01
C PHE A 29 5.26 -11.22 -9.17
N VAL A 30 5.39 -11.02 -7.86
CA VAL A 30 5.95 -12.01 -6.93
C VAL A 30 5.06 -13.27 -6.85
N LEU A 31 3.73 -13.11 -6.80
CA LEU A 31 2.79 -14.23 -6.83
C LEU A 31 2.83 -14.98 -8.17
N ARG A 32 2.83 -14.26 -9.30
CA ARG A 32 2.90 -14.85 -10.63
C ARG A 32 4.18 -15.66 -10.81
N ASP A 33 5.30 -15.10 -10.39
CA ASP A 33 6.60 -15.74 -10.48
C ASP A 33 6.65 -17.00 -9.61
N SER A 34 6.21 -16.90 -8.35
CA SER A 34 6.13 -18.03 -7.42
C SER A 34 5.21 -19.16 -7.91
N LEU A 35 4.04 -18.84 -8.50
CA LEU A 35 3.10 -19.82 -9.04
C LEU A 35 3.56 -20.46 -10.35
N SER A 36 4.43 -19.80 -11.13
CA SER A 36 4.89 -20.29 -12.43
C SER A 36 5.92 -21.42 -12.36
N GLY A 37 6.41 -21.74 -11.16
CA GLY A 37 7.43 -22.78 -10.93
C GLY A 37 8.81 -22.46 -11.53
N HIS A 38 8.98 -21.31 -12.17
CA HIS A 38 10.21 -20.82 -12.80
C HIS A 38 10.88 -19.70 -12.00
N GLY A 39 10.49 -19.51 -10.74
CA GLY A 39 10.87 -18.33 -9.98
C GLY A 39 12.37 -18.25 -9.71
N GLU A 40 13.06 -17.38 -10.43
CA GLU A 40 14.44 -16.94 -10.11
C GLU A 40 14.47 -16.02 -8.89
N TRP A 41 13.30 -15.59 -8.39
CA TRP A 41 13.22 -14.84 -7.15
C TRP A 41 13.54 -15.77 -5.98
N PHE A 42 14.77 -15.65 -5.46
CA PHE A 42 15.37 -16.31 -4.27
C PHE A 42 14.61 -16.10 -2.94
N LEU A 43 13.30 -15.85 -2.97
CA LEU A 43 12.44 -15.74 -1.81
C LEU A 43 11.91 -17.12 -1.43
N ASP A 44 12.81 -17.97 -0.96
CA ASP A 44 12.44 -19.29 -0.43
C ASP A 44 11.38 -19.15 0.67
N GLY A 45 10.33 -19.97 0.54
CA GLY A 45 9.14 -20.12 1.39
C GLY A 45 8.92 -19.07 2.47
N ARG A 46 9.74 -19.06 3.52
CA ARG A 46 9.60 -18.17 4.68
C ARG A 46 9.74 -16.68 4.32
N SER A 47 10.67 -16.32 3.42
CA SER A 47 10.90 -14.93 3.00
C SER A 47 9.76 -14.37 2.16
N PHE A 48 9.16 -15.22 1.31
CA PHE A 48 7.95 -14.90 0.55
C PHE A 48 6.76 -14.57 1.45
N TRP A 49 6.53 -15.36 2.50
CA TRP A 49 5.47 -15.08 3.47
C TRP A 49 5.71 -13.77 4.25
N TYR A 50 6.96 -13.45 4.60
CA TYR A 50 7.28 -12.16 5.22
C TYR A 50 7.03 -11.00 4.27
N PHE A 51 7.39 -11.14 2.99
CA PHE A 51 7.14 -10.14 1.96
C PHE A 51 5.63 -9.86 1.80
N ILE A 52 4.82 -10.91 1.71
CA ILE A 52 3.35 -10.79 1.69
C ILE A 52 2.83 -10.12 2.96
N GLY A 53 3.34 -10.54 4.14
CA GLY A 53 2.93 -9.98 5.42
C GLY A 53 3.21 -8.48 5.54
N VAL A 54 4.38 -8.02 5.09
CA VAL A 54 4.74 -6.60 5.07
C VAL A 54 3.84 -5.81 4.13
N ILE A 55 3.55 -6.34 2.94
CA ILE A 55 2.62 -5.69 2.00
C ILE A 55 1.23 -5.59 2.60
N LEU A 56 0.71 -6.67 3.17
CA LEU A 56 -0.61 -6.68 3.80
C LEU A 56 -0.68 -5.69 4.97
N ALA A 57 0.32 -5.70 5.85
CA ALA A 57 0.36 -4.78 6.99
C ALA A 57 0.40 -3.31 6.53
N TYR A 58 1.21 -3.01 5.51
CA TYR A 58 1.30 -1.67 4.94
C TYR A 58 -0.03 -1.27 4.29
N SER A 59 -0.60 -2.09 3.41
CA SER A 59 -1.90 -1.81 2.77
C SER A 59 -3.02 -1.63 3.80
N LEU A 60 -3.02 -2.39 4.90
CA LEU A 60 -4.01 -2.28 5.96
C LEU A 60 -3.88 -0.95 6.72
N ALA A 61 -2.66 -0.59 7.13
CA ALA A 61 -2.38 0.69 7.78
C ALA A 61 -2.76 1.88 6.88
N ASN A 62 -2.44 1.77 5.59
CA ASN A 62 -2.73 2.79 4.60
C ASN A 62 -4.25 2.91 4.33
N SER A 63 -4.98 1.79 4.30
CA SER A 63 -6.43 1.75 4.21
C SER A 63 -7.09 2.40 5.43
N ILE A 64 -6.63 2.09 6.65
CA ILE A 64 -7.12 2.74 7.88
C ILE A 64 -6.87 4.25 7.85
N PHE A 65 -5.71 4.68 7.36
CA PHE A 65 -5.38 6.10 7.20
C PHE A 65 -6.35 6.80 6.24
N ILE A 66 -6.62 6.21 5.08
CA ILE A 66 -7.57 6.73 4.09
C ILE A 66 -9.01 6.76 4.66
N VAL A 67 -9.47 5.68 5.31
CA VAL A 67 -10.81 5.61 5.90
C VAL A 67 -11.00 6.65 6.99
N ARG A 68 -10.02 6.81 7.89
CA ARG A 68 -10.07 7.87 8.92
C ARG A 68 -10.10 9.24 8.27
N PHE A 69 -9.32 9.47 7.22
CA PHE A 69 -9.29 10.74 6.50
C PHE A 69 -10.65 11.07 5.86
N LEU A 70 -11.26 10.10 5.15
CA LEU A 70 -12.58 10.26 4.55
C LEU A 70 -13.66 10.51 5.60
N LYS A 71 -13.60 9.81 6.74
CA LYS A 71 -14.54 10.00 7.85
C LYS A 71 -14.40 11.37 8.52
N ILE A 72 -13.17 11.85 8.71
CA ILE A 72 -12.91 13.20 9.25
C ILE A 72 -13.38 14.29 8.28
N LYS A 73 -13.19 14.09 6.97
CA LYS A 73 -13.70 15.02 5.95
C LYS A 73 -15.23 15.08 5.95
N SER A 74 -15.89 13.91 6.04
CA SER A 74 -17.36 13.81 6.11
C SER A 74 -17.99 14.46 7.35
N ILE A 75 -17.26 14.61 8.45
CA ILE A 75 -17.74 15.29 9.68
C ILE A 75 -17.53 16.81 9.58
N LYS A 76 -16.71 17.28 8.63
CA LYS A 76 -16.39 18.70 8.41
C LYS A 76 -17.20 19.35 7.29
N GLU A 77 -17.92 18.57 6.49
CA GLU A 77 -18.99 19.01 5.58
C GLU A 77 -20.33 19.07 6.33
#